data_AF-A0A3R8VVC8-F1
#
_entry.id   AF-A0A3R8VVC8-F1
#
_cell.length_a   1.000
_cell.length_b   1.000
_cell.length_c   1.000
_cell.angle_alpha   90.00
_cell.angle_beta   90.00
_cell.angle_gamma   90.00
#
_symmetry.space_group_name_H-M   'P 1'
#
loop_
_entity.id
_entity.type
_entity.pdbx_description
1 polymer ?
#
loop_
_entity_poly.entity_id
_entity_poly.type
_entity_poly.pdbx_seq_one_letter_code
_entity_poly.pdbx_strand_id
1 'polypeptide(L)' 'MVHIPSILVETGFISNDNDCRKLCDPRHQKRLAQAVFDGINDYFSATPPDGTLLATRARARTA' A
#
# COMPACT_ATOMS: atom_id res chain seq x y z
N MET A 1 19.03 7.09 12.16
CA MET A 1 17.68 7.68 12.22
C MET A 1 16.84 6.94 11.19
N VAL A 2 15.85 6.15 11.61
CA VAL A 2 14.97 5.43 10.66
C VAL A 2 13.98 6.45 10.13
N HIS A 3 14.01 6.69 8.82
CA HIS A 3 12.97 7.49 8.14
C HIS A 3 11.84 6.54 7.75
N ILE A 4 10.65 6.76 8.32
CA ILE A 4 9.46 5.96 8.00
C ILE A 4 8.67 6.72 6.93
N PRO A 5 8.51 6.17 5.71
CA PRO A 5 7.67 6.80 4.69
C PRO A 5 6.22 6.82 5.16
N SER A 6 5.56 7.97 5.04
CA SER A 6 4.17 8.17 5.50
C SER A 6 3.36 8.89 4.43
N ILE A 7 2.14 8.41 4.21
CA ILE A 7 1.14 9.01 3.31
C ILE A 7 -0.24 8.99 3.96
N LEU A 8 -1.10 9.92 3.55
CA LEU A 8 -2.52 9.90 3.86
C LEU A 8 -3.29 9.64 2.56
N VAL A 9 -4.21 8.69 2.59
CA VAL A 9 -5.03 8.29 1.42
C VAL A 9 -6.49 8.52 1.75
N GLU A 10 -7.15 9.36 0.95
CA GLU A 10 -8.60 9.54 0.98
C GLU A 10 -9.26 8.48 0.07
N THR A 11 -10.16 7.67 0.62
CA THR A 11 -10.75 6.52 -0.09
C THR A 11 -12.16 6.78 -0.64
N GLY A 12 -12.76 7.93 -0.29
CA GLY A 12 -14.07 8.36 -0.75
C GLY A 12 -14.64 9.49 0.13
N PHE A 13 -15.74 10.10 -0.31
CA PHE A 13 -16.39 11.20 0.42
C PHE A 13 -17.69 10.73 1.08
N ILE A 14 -17.80 10.87 2.41
CA ILE A 14 -19.02 10.53 3.17
C ILE A 14 -20.23 11.37 2.73
N SER A 15 -19.99 12.63 2.31
CA SER A 15 -21.03 13.54 1.81
C SER A 15 -21.61 13.13 0.46
N ASN A 16 -20.98 12.20 -0.26
CA ASN A 16 -21.47 11.68 -1.52
C ASN A 16 -22.18 10.34 -1.28
N ASP A 17 -23.48 10.26 -1.57
CA ASP A 17 -24.29 9.06 -1.33
C ASP A 17 -23.73 7.78 -1.96
N ASN A 18 -23.12 7.88 -3.15
CA ASN A 18 -22.57 6.72 -3.85
C ASN A 18 -21.29 6.23 -3.17
N ASP A 19 -20.40 7.14 -2.79
CA ASP A 19 -19.17 6.80 -2.07
C ASP A 19 -19.49 6.28 -0.67
N CYS A 20 -20.39 6.92 0.06
CA CYS A 20 -20.83 6.45 1.38
C CYS A 20 -21.32 4.99 1.32
N ARG A 21 -22.16 4.64 0.34
CA ARG A 21 -22.61 3.26 0.12
C ARG A 21 -21.46 2.30 -0.16
N LYS A 22 -20.49 2.70 -1.00
CA LYS A 22 -19.30 1.89 -1.29
C LYS A 22 -18.40 1.73 -0.08
N LEU A 23 -18.22 2.78 0.72
CA LEU A 23 -17.43 2.75 1.95
C LEU A 23 -18.02 1.78 2.99
N CYS A 24 -19.33 1.53 2.94
CA CYS A 24 -20.01 0.51 3.76
C CYS A 24 -20.09 -0.89 3.12
N ASP A 25 -19.70 -1.08 1.85
CA ASP A 25 -19.73 -2.37 1.17
C ASP A 25 -18.46 -3.20 1.45
N PRO A 26 -18.57 -4.39 2.09
CA PRO A 26 -17.42 -5.25 2.38
C PRO A 26 -16.61 -5.65 1.13
N ARG A 27 -17.26 -5.79 -0.03
CA ARG A 27 -16.56 -6.12 -1.28
C ARG A 27 -15.70 -4.96 -1.74
N HIS A 28 -16.19 -3.73 -1.63
CA HIS A 28 -15.44 -2.53 -1.97
C HIS A 28 -14.29 -2.29 -0.99
N GLN A 29 -14.54 -2.44 0.32
CA GLN A 29 -13.49 -2.37 1.35
C GLN A 29 -12.36 -3.37 1.09
N LYS A 30 -12.69 -4.62 0.72
CA LYS A 30 -11.68 -5.63 0.35
C LYS A 30 -10.85 -5.20 -0.86
N ARG A 31 -11.48 -4.61 -1.87
CA ARG A 31 -10.77 -4.09 -3.05
C ARG A 31 -9.83 -2.93 -2.69
N LEU A 32 -10.26 -2.01 -1.83
CA LEU A 32 -9.40 -0.93 -1.33
C LEU A 32 -8.21 -1.48 -0.54
N ALA A 33 -8.45 -2.41 0.38
CA ALA A 33 -7.40 -3.04 1.17
C ALA A 33 -6.36 -3.76 0.28
N GLN A 34 -6.83 -4.48 -0.74
CA GLN A 34 -5.94 -5.14 -1.71
C GLN A 34 -5.10 -4.12 -2.47
N ALA A 35 -5.70 -3.04 -2.97
CA ALA A 35 -4.97 -1.99 -3.70
C ALA A 35 -3.90 -1.31 -2.82
N VAL A 36 -4.21 -1.05 -1.54
CA VAL A 36 -3.24 -0.50 -0.58
C VAL A 36 -2.11 -1.50 -0.32
N PHE A 37 -2.43 -2.78 -0.12
CA PHE A 37 -1.44 -3.82 0.09
C PHE A 37 -0.51 -3.97 -1.12
N ASP A 38 -1.06 -4.04 -2.32
CA ASP A 38 -0.30 -4.17 -3.57
C ASP A 38 0.66 -2.97 -3.72
N GLY A 39 0.18 -1.75 -3.50
CA GLY A 39 1.02 -0.55 -3.55
C GLY A 39 2.16 -0.54 -2.53
N ILE A 40 1.91 -0.99 -1.29
CA ILE A 40 2.96 -1.13 -0.26
C ILE A 40 4.00 -2.17 -0.69
N ASN A 41 3.53 -3.33 -1.17
CA ASN A 41 4.40 -4.42 -1.62
C ASN A 41 5.27 -3.98 -2.81
N ASP A 42 4.69 -3.27 -3.77
CA ASP A 42 5.39 -2.75 -4.95
C ASP A 42 6.44 -1.72 -4.56
N TYR A 43 6.10 -0.77 -3.67
CA TYR A 43 7.05 0.25 -3.18
C TYR A 43 8.28 -0.39 -2.53
N PHE A 44 8.10 -1.34 -1.61
CA PHE A 44 9.23 -1.98 -0.93
C PHE A 44 9.95 -3.03 -1.78
N SER A 45 9.31 -3.55 -2.83
CA SER A 45 9.98 -4.39 -3.82
C SER A 45 10.90 -3.56 -4.72
N ALA A 46 10.46 -2.35 -5.10
CA ALA A 46 11.25 -1.42 -5.91
C ALA A 46 12.32 -0.68 -5.09
N THR A 47 12.02 -0.36 -3.83
CA THR A 47 12.90 0.39 -2.92
C THR A 47 13.07 -0.38 -1.61
N PRO A 48 13.75 -1.55 -1.64
CA PRO A 48 13.91 -2.36 -0.45
C PRO A 48 14.78 -1.63 0.58
N PRO A 49 14.35 -1.50 1.85
CA PRO A 49 15.13 -0.80 2.84
C PRO A 49 16.43 -1.54 3.13
N ASP A 50 17.54 -0.79 3.25
CA ASP A 50 18.84 -1.38 3.52
C ASP A 50 18.84 -2.20 4.82
N GLY A 51 19.60 -3.30 4.81
CA GLY A 51 19.67 -4.22 5.94
C GLY A 51 18.45 -5.15 6.09
N THR A 52 17.45 -5.07 5.21
CA THR A 52 16.31 -6.00 5.20
C THR A 52 16.55 -7.22 4.32
N LEU A 53 15.80 -8.29 4.57
CA LEU A 53 15.78 -9.48 3.71
C LEU A 53 15.37 -9.16 2.26
N LEU A 54 14.50 -8.17 2.06
CA LEU A 54 14.12 -7.70 0.72
C LEU A 54 15.31 -7.12 -0.03
N ALA A 55 16.15 -6.31 0.64
CA ALA A 55 17.35 -5.74 0.04
C ALA A 55 18.37 -6.83 -0.32
N THR A 56 18.58 -7.81 0.57
CA THR A 56 19.46 -8.96 0.28
C THR A 56 19.00 -9.74 -0.94
N ARG A 57 17.69 -10.02 -1.04
CA ARG A 57 17.11 -10.74 -2.18
C ARG A 57 17.18 -9.93 -3.48
N ALA A 58 16.94 -8.62 -3.42
CA ALA A 58 17.05 -7.74 -4.60
C ALA A 58 18.48 -7.73 -5.14
N ARG A 59 19.49 -7.57 -4.28
CA ARG A 59 20.91 -7.61 -4.65
C ARG A 59 21.31 -8.96 -5.28
N ALA A 60 20.82 -10.06 -4.72
CA ALA A 60 21.07 -11.40 -5.25
C ALA A 60 20.44 -11.65 -6.64
N ARG A 61 19.39 -10.92 -7.01
CA ARG A 61 18.75 -11.03 -8.34
C ARG A 61 19.45 -10.22 -9.43
N THR A 62 20.23 -9.21 -9.04
CA THR A 62 20.93 -8.30 -9.97
C THR A 62 22.42 -8.64 -10.14
N ALA A 63 22.93 -9.57 -9.34
CA ALA A 63 24.27 -10.15 -9.47
C ALA A 63 24.23 -11.36 -10.42
#